data_AF-A0A971VS52-F1
#
_entry.id   AF-A0A971VS52-F1
#
_cell.length_a   1.000
_cell.length_b   1.000
_cell.length_c   1.000
_cell.angle_alpha   90.00
_cell.angle_beta   90.00
_cell.angle_gamma   90.00
#
_symmetry.space_group_name_H-M   'P 1'
#
loop_
_entity.id
_entity.type
_entity.pdbx_description
1 polymer ?
#
loop_
_entity_poly.entity_id
_entity_poly.type
_entity_poly.pdbx_seq_one_letter_code
_entity_poly.pdbx_strand_id
1 'polypeptide(L)' 'MAELTDLSYIKSLLSSHGFTFSKALGQNFLINPAVCPKMAELSGLHPDAGALEIGPGIGVLTKELAKRSKHTVA' A
#
# COMPACT_ATOMS: atom_id res chain seq x y z
N MET A 1 -15.96 -4.79 -0.59
CA MET A 1 -14.98 -3.70 -0.80
C MET A 1 -13.80 -4.34 -1.53
N ALA A 2 -13.26 -3.73 -2.58
CA ALA A 2 -12.23 -4.40 -3.36
C ALA A 2 -10.93 -4.51 -2.55
N GLU A 3 -10.43 -5.73 -2.37
CA GLU A 3 -9.23 -6.00 -1.59
C GLU A 3 -8.00 -5.77 -2.47
N LEU A 4 -7.18 -4.77 -2.11
CA LEU A 4 -5.92 -4.44 -2.80
C LEU A 4 -4.81 -5.48 -2.56
N THR A 5 -5.17 -6.64 -1.99
CA THR A 5 -4.31 -7.81 -1.85
C THR A 5 -4.77 -8.97 -2.75
N ASP A 6 -5.90 -8.85 -3.45
CA ASP A 6 -6.34 -9.83 -4.44
C ASP A 6 -5.61 -9.62 -5.77
N LEU A 7 -4.85 -10.62 -6.20
CA LEU A 7 -4.02 -10.53 -7.41
C LEU A 7 -4.82 -10.28 -8.69
N SER A 8 -6.01 -10.87 -8.82
CA SER A 8 -6.87 -10.71 -10.00
C SER A 8 -7.43 -9.29 -10.06
N TYR A 9 -7.85 -8.77 -8.90
CA TYR A 9 -8.30 -7.40 -8.79
C TYR A 9 -7.18 -6.40 -9.10
N ILE A 10 -5.99 -6.58 -8.50
CA ILE A 10 -4.84 -5.69 -8.74
C ILE A 10 -4.47 -5.67 -10.22
N LYS A 11 -4.39 -6.86 -10.86
CA LYS A 11 -4.08 -6.94 -12.30
C LYS A 11 -5.12 -6.23 -13.15
N SER A 12 -6.41 -6.42 -12.86
CA SER A 12 -7.50 -5.76 -13.56
C SER A 12 -7.45 -4.23 -13.40
N LEU A 13 -7.24 -3.76 -12.16
CA LEU A 13 -7.15 -2.34 -11.84
C LEU A 13 -5.96 -1.66 -12.52
N LEU A 14 -4.78 -2.28 -12.50
CA LEU A 14 -3.60 -1.70 -13.14
C LEU A 14 -3.74 -1.69 -14.66
N SER A 15 -4.26 -2.78 -15.24
CA SER A 15 -4.53 -2.86 -16.66
C SER A 15 -5.51 -1.77 -17.13
N SER A 16 -6.57 -1.50 -16.35
CA SER A 16 -7.54 -0.45 -16.71
C SER A 16 -6.96 0.97 -16.69
N HIS A 17 -5.83 1.18 -16.02
CA HIS A 17 -5.09 2.45 -16.00
C HIS A 17 -3.87 2.44 -16.93
N GLY A 18 -3.72 1.43 -17.80
CA GLY A 18 -2.59 1.30 -18.71
C GLY A 18 -1.26 1.02 -18.00
N PHE A 19 -1.31 0.57 -16.74
CA PHE A 19 -0.13 0.29 -15.95
C PHE A 19 0.25 -1.18 -16.05
N THR A 20 1.51 -1.43 -16.35
CA THR A 20 2.10 -2.78 -16.34
C THR A 20 3.16 -2.87 -15.26
N PHE A 21 3.16 -3.99 -14.55
CA PHE A 21 4.22 -4.30 -13.58
C PHE A 21 5.60 -4.29 -14.25
N SER A 22 6.52 -3.48 -13.72
CA SER A 22 7.90 -3.49 -14.19
C SER A 22 8.80 -4.24 -13.22
N LYS A 23 9.23 -5.45 -13.61
CA LYS A 23 10.26 -6.19 -12.87
C LYS A 23 11.59 -5.43 -12.82
N ALA A 24 11.90 -4.63 -13.85
CA ALA A 24 13.12 -3.82 -13.90
C ALA A 24 13.15 -2.72 -12.82
N LEU A 25 11.98 -2.26 -12.38
CA LEU A 25 11.84 -1.29 -11.28
C LEU A 25 11.78 -1.96 -9.89
N GLY A 26 11.94 -3.29 -9.80
CA GLY A 26 11.93 -4.01 -8.53
C GLY A 26 10.56 -4.10 -7.84
N GLN A 27 9.47 -3.84 -8.58
CA GLN A 27 8.12 -3.79 -8.00
C GLN A 27 7.61 -5.17 -7.58
N ASN A 28 7.39 -5.36 -6.29
CA ASN A 28 6.75 -6.54 -5.70
C ASN A 28 5.61 -6.08 -4.79
N PHE A 29 4.39 -6.56 -5.07
CA PHE A 29 3.20 -6.11 -4.35
C PHE A 29 2.80 -7.12 -3.28
N LEU A 30 2.41 -6.59 -2.12
CA LEU A 30 1.93 -7.40 -1.00
C LEU A 30 0.52 -7.92 -1.31
N ILE A 31 0.37 -9.25 -1.32
CA ILE A 31 -0.90 -9.96 -1.58
C ILE A 31 -1.49 -10.62 -0.33
N ASN A 32 -0.84 -10.45 0.83
CA ASN A 32 -1.36 -10.96 2.10
C ASN A 32 -2.07 -9.82 2.85
N PRO A 33 -3.39 -9.90 3.08
CA PRO A 33 -4.17 -8.84 3.73
C PRO A 33 -3.75 -8.56 5.18
N ALA A 34 -3.08 -9.50 5.86
CA ALA A 34 -2.65 -9.30 7.24
C ALA A 34 -1.34 -8.49 7.38
N VAL A 35 -0.54 -8.38 6.32
CA VAL A 35 0.82 -7.80 6.42
C VAL A 35 0.78 -6.28 6.60
N CYS A 36 0.09 -5.54 5.73
CA CYS A 36 0.06 -4.07 5.81
C CYS A 36 -0.56 -3.54 7.12
N PRO A 37 -1.70 -4.10 7.61
CA PRO A 37 -2.24 -3.71 8.91
C PRO A 37 -1.24 -3.95 10.04
N LYS A 38 -0.51 -5.07 10.02
CA LYS A 38 0.48 -5.39 11.05
C LYS A 38 1.71 -4.49 11.00
N MET A 39 2.20 -4.17 9.80
CA MET A 39 3.28 -3.20 9.61
C MET A 39 2.90 -1.83 10.17
N ALA A 40 1.70 -1.36 9.85
CA ALA A 40 1.21 -0.07 10.33
C ALA A 40 1.00 -0.05 11.86
N GLU A 41 0.54 -1.14 12.45
CA GLU A 41 0.45 -1.30 13.93
C GLU A 41 1.83 -1.22 14.60
N LEU A 42 2.84 -1.86 14.01
CA LEU A 42 4.20 -1.91 14.55
C LEU A 42 5.04 -0.66 14.23
N SER A 43 4.53 0.27 13.43
CA SER A 43 5.26 1.44 12.94
C SER A 43 5.60 2.49 14.01
N GLY A 44 4.95 2.42 15.19
CA GLY A 44 5.06 3.45 16.22
C GLY A 44 4.29 4.74 15.90
N LEU A 45 3.51 4.77 14.81
CA LEU A 45 2.64 5.88 14.47
C LEU A 45 1.58 6.11 15.56
N HIS A 46 1.31 7.39 15.78
CA HIS A 46 0.26 7.88 16.65
C HIS A 46 -0.43 9.08 15.97
N PRO A 47 -1.61 9.51 16.44
CA PRO A 47 -2.43 10.50 15.74
C PRO A 47 -1.78 11.87 15.46
N ASP A 48 -0.71 12.22 16.17
CA ASP A 48 0.03 13.47 15.97
C ASP A 48 1.28 13.31 15.07
N ALA A 49 1.68 12.09 14.73
CA ALA A 49 2.83 11.80 13.89
C ALA A 49 2.50 11.87 12.39
N GLY A 50 3.51 12.21 11.58
CA GLY A 50 3.48 12.07 10.12
C GLY A 50 4.11 10.75 9.67
N ALA A 51 3.63 10.19 8.57
CA ALA A 51 4.22 9.02 7.90
C ALA A 51 4.89 9.45 6.58
N LEU A 52 6.10 8.93 6.32
CA LEU A 52 6.76 8.99 5.02
C LEU A 52 6.90 7.57 4.49
N GLU A 53 6.22 7.28 3.40
CA GLU A 53 6.30 6.00 2.69
C GLU A 53 7.17 6.15 1.44
N ILE A 54 8.01 5.15 1.16
CA ILE A 54 8.84 5.12 -0.04
C ILE A 54 8.42 3.90 -0.86
N GLY A 55 7.99 4.14 -2.10
CA GLY A 55 7.51 3.10 -2.99
C GLY A 55 6.12 2.56 -2.61
N PRO A 56 5.08 3.41 -2.60
CA PRO A 56 3.73 3.02 -2.14
C PRO A 56 3.04 1.99 -3.02
N GLY A 57 3.51 1.82 -4.26
CA GLY A 57 2.90 0.92 -5.24
C GLY A 57 1.44 1.30 -5.48
N ILE A 58 0.51 0.39 -5.18
CA ILE A 58 -0.94 0.59 -5.31
C ILE A 58 -1.58 1.17 -4.03
N GLY A 59 -0.77 1.45 -3.01
CA GLY A 59 -1.20 2.13 -1.79
C GLY A 59 -1.79 1.25 -0.69
N VAL A 60 -1.48 -0.06 -0.66
CA VAL A 60 -2.01 -0.96 0.38
C VAL A 60 -1.53 -0.55 1.77
N LEU A 61 -0.22 -0.26 1.90
CA LEU A 61 0.35 0.22 3.14
C LEU A 61 -0.01 1.68 3.38
N THR A 62 0.00 2.54 2.35
CA THR A 62 -0.45 3.94 2.43
C THR A 62 -1.81 4.08 3.10
N LYS A 63 -2.77 3.23 2.70
CA LYS A 63 -4.12 3.19 3.30
C LYS A 63 -4.08 2.90 4.79
N GLU A 64 -3.21 2.01 5.24
CA GLU A 64 -3.08 1.65 6.66
C GLU A 64 -2.31 2.69 7.48
N LEU A 65 -1.31 3.35 6.89
CA LEU A 65 -0.58 4.47 7.51
C LEU A 65 -1.46 5.71 7.65
N ALA A 66 -2.27 6.03 6.64
CA ALA A 66 -3.18 7.18 6.64
C ALA A 66 -4.28 7.07 7.71
N LYS A 67 -4.64 5.85 8.13
CA LYS A 67 -5.58 5.63 9.26
C LYS A 67 -4.97 5.96 10.63
N ARG A 68 -3.63 6.02 10.74
CA ARG A 68 -2.90 6.05 12.01
C ARG A 68 -2.02 7.29 12.18
N SER A 69 -1.81 8.06 11.12
CA SER A 69 -1.00 9.27 11.11
C SER A 69 -1.87 10.51 10.91
N LYS A 70 -1.37 11.67 11.37
CA LYS A 70 -1.97 12.97 11.05
C LYS A 70 -1.92 13.27 9.56
N HIS A 71 -0.83 12.86 8.93
CA HIS A 71 -0.57 13.07 7.51
C HIS A 71 0.39 12.00 6.99
N THR A 72 0.14 11.52 5.77
CA THR A 72 1.03 10.57 5.07
C THR A 72 1.51 11.22 3.78
N VAL A 73 2.83 11.20 3.56
CA VAL A 73 3.48 11.51 2.29
C VAL A 73 3.99 10.19 1.73
N ALA A 74 3.71 9.90 0.46
CA ALA A 74 3.99 8.60 -0.17
C ALA A 74 4.47 8.78 -1.62
#